data_AF-A0A3A8GTW9-F1
#
_entry.id   AF-A0A3A8GTW9-F1
#
_cell.length_a   1.000
_cell.length_b   1.000
_cell.length_c   1.000
_cell.angle_alpha   90.00
_cell.angle_beta   90.00
_cell.angle_gamma   90.00
#
_symmetry.space_group_name_H-M   'P 1'
#
loop_
_entity.id
_entity.type
_entity.pdbx_description
1 polymer ?
#
loop_
_entity_poly.entity_id
_entity_poly.type
_entity_poly.pdbx_seq_one_letter_code
_entity_poly.pdbx_strand_id
1 'polypeptide(L)'
;MRLTRVLFPLLAVFPLLACGDSDGGVGESCGEDGCDSGLSCRRDFPGTFCAQDCTAEGEGGGCPSGTLCTSQFDTLMCSPVCDSASDCRESFACNGVSNTNLKACQVKL
;
A
#
# COMPACT_ATOMS: atom_id res chain seq x y z
N MET A 1 21.69 10.45 55.28
CA MET A 1 21.53 9.01 54.97
C MET A 1 21.46 8.86 53.46
N ARG A 2 22.25 7.96 52.90
CA ARG A 2 22.32 7.62 51.47
C ARG A 2 21.24 6.59 51.12
N LEU A 3 21.05 6.36 49.81
CA LEU A 3 20.22 5.36 49.13
C LEU A 3 18.73 5.77 49.03
N THR A 4 18.06 5.71 47.88
CA THR A 4 18.20 4.69 46.83
C THR A 4 17.69 5.22 45.48
N ARG A 5 18.51 5.10 44.43
CA ARG A 5 18.07 5.05 43.03
C ARG A 5 17.16 3.83 42.87
N VAL A 6 15.95 4.00 42.33
CA VAL A 6 15.23 2.90 41.67
C VAL A 6 14.86 3.38 40.28
N LEU A 7 15.75 3.04 39.36
CA LEU A 7 15.48 2.90 37.95
C LEU A 7 14.71 1.57 37.81
N PHE A 8 13.50 1.56 37.28
CA PHE A 8 12.99 0.35 36.62
C PHE A 8 12.03 0.71 35.47
N PRO A 9 12.44 0.45 34.21
CA PRO A 9 11.65 0.62 33.01
C PRO A 9 10.89 -0.67 32.72
N LEU A 10 9.60 -0.63 32.35
CA LEU A 10 8.90 -1.81 31.84
C LEU A 10 7.67 -1.34 31.04
N LEU A 11 7.77 -1.28 29.72
CA LEU A 11 7.49 -2.36 28.75
C LEU A 11 6.16 -2.05 28.04
N ALA A 12 6.23 -1.10 27.11
CA ALA A 12 5.19 -0.90 26.11
C ALA A 12 5.23 -2.08 25.14
N VAL A 13 4.38 -3.09 25.37
CA VAL A 13 4.09 -4.13 24.39
C VAL A 13 3.04 -3.55 23.45
N PHE A 14 3.50 -2.86 22.41
CA PHE A 14 2.68 -2.64 21.22
C PHE A 14 2.60 -3.98 20.49
N PRO A 15 1.42 -4.60 20.32
CA PRO A 15 1.29 -5.66 19.36
C PRO A 15 1.54 -5.03 17.99
N LEU A 16 2.71 -5.32 17.43
CA LEU A 16 3.01 -5.03 16.03
C LEU A 16 1.86 -5.63 15.22
N LEU A 17 1.09 -4.74 14.60
CA LEU A 17 0.17 -5.08 13.54
C LEU A 17 0.94 -5.98 12.58
N ALA A 18 0.48 -7.22 12.45
CA ALA A 18 0.88 -8.09 11.37
C ALA A 18 0.41 -7.42 10.07
N CYS A 19 1.24 -6.56 9.50
CA CYS A 19 1.23 -6.28 8.07
C CYS A 19 1.50 -7.63 7.41
N GLY A 20 0.46 -8.24 6.85
CA GLY A 20 0.62 -9.44 6.04
C GLY A 20 1.41 -9.06 4.80
N ASP A 21 2.72 -9.36 4.80
CA ASP A 21 3.51 -9.57 3.60
C ASP A 21 2.90 -10.77 2.86
N SER A 22 1.82 -10.51 2.12
CA SER A 22 1.36 -11.43 1.09
C SER A 22 2.16 -11.11 -0.16
N ASP A 23 3.27 -11.84 -0.34
CA ASP A 23 4.08 -11.82 -1.57
C ASP A 23 3.15 -11.91 -2.79
N GLY A 24 3.16 -10.86 -3.61
CA GLY A 24 2.38 -10.82 -4.86
C GLY A 24 1.00 -10.17 -4.79
N GLY A 25 0.68 -9.49 -3.68
CA GLY A 25 -0.51 -8.64 -3.54
C GLY A 25 -0.49 -7.34 -4.37
N VAL A 26 -1.61 -6.62 -4.40
CA VAL A 26 -1.69 -5.33 -5.12
C VAL A 26 -0.65 -4.36 -4.59
N GLY A 27 0.21 -3.85 -5.47
CA GLY A 27 1.27 -2.93 -5.08
C GLY A 27 2.67 -3.57 -5.06
N GLU A 28 2.75 -4.89 -4.97
CA GLU A 28 3.99 -5.65 -4.86
C GLU A 28 4.70 -5.79 -6.21
N SER A 29 6.02 -5.90 -6.20
CA SER A 29 6.80 -6.16 -7.41
C SER A 29 6.55 -7.58 -7.92
N CYS A 30 6.47 -7.78 -9.23
CA CYS A 30 6.29 -9.11 -9.83
C CYS A 30 7.38 -9.46 -10.84
N GLY A 31 7.96 -10.64 -10.66
CA GLY A 31 9.01 -11.22 -11.50
C GLY A 31 8.54 -12.48 -12.22
N GLU A 32 9.26 -13.57 -12.00
CA GLU A 32 8.92 -14.91 -12.49
C GLU A 32 7.85 -15.59 -11.62
N ASP A 33 7.80 -15.24 -10.33
CA ASP A 33 6.86 -15.80 -9.35
C ASP A 33 5.40 -15.39 -9.59
N GLY A 34 5.18 -14.35 -10.40
CA GLY A 34 3.85 -13.89 -10.78
C GLY A 34 3.18 -13.03 -9.71
N CYS A 35 1.85 -13.04 -9.71
CA CYS A 35 1.02 -12.31 -8.76
C CYS A 35 -0.02 -13.25 -8.15
N ASP A 36 -0.63 -12.82 -7.05
CA ASP A 36 -1.75 -13.54 -6.46
C ASP A 36 -2.89 -13.77 -7.47
N SER A 37 -3.68 -14.81 -7.21
CA SER A 37 -4.77 -15.22 -8.10
C SER A 37 -5.75 -14.07 -8.36
N GLY A 38 -5.95 -13.73 -9.64
CA GLY A 38 -6.84 -12.63 -10.06
C GLY A 38 -6.15 -11.29 -10.24
N LEU A 39 -4.85 -11.20 -9.95
CA LEU A 39 -4.02 -10.03 -10.22
C LEU A 39 -3.24 -10.22 -11.52
N SER A 40 -2.86 -9.11 -12.13
CA SER A 40 -2.02 -9.08 -13.34
C SER A 40 -0.71 -8.35 -13.06
N CYS A 41 0.39 -8.92 -13.54
CA CYS A 41 1.70 -8.28 -13.47
C CYS A 41 1.82 -7.19 -14.54
N ARG A 42 1.75 -5.93 -14.14
CA ARG A 42 1.85 -4.75 -15.01
C ARG A 42 3.30 -4.40 -15.28
N ARG A 43 3.83 -4.99 -16.34
CA ARG A 43 5.19 -4.73 -16.85
C ARG A 43 5.28 -3.44 -17.68
N ASP A 44 4.14 -2.87 -18.04
CA ASP A 44 4.00 -1.60 -18.76
C ASP A 44 4.22 -0.36 -17.88
N PHE A 45 4.37 -0.56 -16.57
CA PHE A 45 4.61 0.50 -15.59
C PHE A 45 6.02 0.45 -15.00
N PRO A 46 6.57 1.61 -14.57
CA PRO A 46 7.86 1.65 -13.88
C PRO A 46 7.83 0.77 -12.63
N GLY A 47 8.89 -0.03 -12.48
CA GLY A 47 9.08 -0.92 -11.33
C GLY A 47 8.35 -2.27 -11.41
N THR A 48 7.48 -2.51 -12.41
CA THR A 48 6.72 -3.76 -12.62
C THR A 48 6.00 -4.31 -11.40
N PHE A 49 4.67 -4.33 -11.40
CA PHE A 49 3.92 -4.66 -10.17
C PHE A 49 2.61 -5.41 -10.38
N CYS A 50 2.16 -6.08 -9.34
CA CYS A 50 0.87 -6.73 -9.27
C CYS A 50 -0.25 -5.70 -9.13
N ALA A 51 -1.20 -5.74 -10.05
CA ALA A 51 -2.32 -4.83 -10.06
C ALA A 51 -3.63 -5.56 -10.36
N GLN A 52 -4.72 -4.95 -9.92
CA GLN A 52 -6.07 -5.35 -10.25
C GLN A 52 -6.77 -4.17 -10.92
N ASP A 53 -7.47 -4.40 -12.02
CA ASP A 53 -8.36 -3.40 -12.59
C ASP A 53 -9.60 -3.25 -11.71
N CYS A 54 -10.14 -2.04 -11.67
CA CYS A 54 -11.35 -1.72 -10.91
C CYS A 54 -12.27 -0.81 -11.71
N THR A 55 -13.54 -0.77 -11.35
CA THR A 55 -14.58 -0.17 -12.20
C THR A 55 -15.03 1.22 -11.75
N ALA A 56 -14.69 1.65 -10.54
CA ALA A 56 -15.09 2.93 -9.97
C ALA A 56 -14.06 3.43 -8.95
N GLU A 57 -13.64 4.69 -9.03
CA GLU A 57 -12.69 5.27 -8.07
C GLU A 57 -13.19 5.23 -6.62
N GLY A 58 -12.24 5.02 -5.70
CA GLY A 58 -12.45 4.96 -4.27
C GLY A 58 -12.63 3.54 -3.72
N GLU A 59 -13.23 3.45 -2.52
CA GLU A 59 -13.43 2.20 -1.79
C GLU A 59 -14.45 1.27 -2.46
N GLY A 60 -15.37 1.82 -3.27
CA GLY A 60 -16.43 1.07 -3.95
C GLY A 60 -16.01 0.33 -5.23
N GLY A 61 -14.75 0.44 -5.65
CA GLY A 61 -14.26 -0.08 -6.92
C GLY A 61 -14.02 -1.59 -6.99
N GLY A 62 -14.25 -2.33 -5.90
CA GLY A 62 -14.00 -3.78 -5.82
C GLY A 62 -12.54 -4.15 -5.54
N CYS A 63 -11.79 -3.24 -4.93
CA CYS A 63 -10.40 -3.45 -4.55
C CYS A 63 -10.27 -4.22 -3.23
N PRO A 64 -9.21 -5.03 -3.06
CA PRO A 64 -8.95 -5.73 -1.81
C PRO A 64 -8.68 -4.74 -0.66
N SER A 65 -8.83 -5.21 0.57
CA SER A 65 -8.59 -4.40 1.77
C SER A 65 -7.18 -3.81 1.77
N GLY A 66 -7.05 -2.55 2.24
CA GLY A 66 -5.78 -1.82 2.23
C GLY A 66 -5.43 -1.18 0.89
N THR A 67 -6.32 -1.26 -0.11
CA THR A 67 -6.14 -0.64 -1.42
C THR A 67 -7.37 0.15 -1.84
N LEU A 68 -7.19 1.10 -2.76
CA LEU A 68 -8.24 1.93 -3.32
C LEU A 68 -8.19 1.88 -4.84
N CYS A 69 -9.36 1.94 -5.46
CA CYS A 69 -9.42 2.14 -6.90
C CYS A 69 -9.05 3.59 -7.22
N THR A 70 -8.02 3.79 -8.02
CA THR A 70 -7.56 5.13 -8.39
C THR A 70 -7.02 5.16 -9.81
N SER A 71 -7.01 6.34 -10.42
CA SER A 71 -6.43 6.52 -11.75
C SER A 71 -4.91 6.36 -11.75
N GLN A 72 -4.44 5.39 -12.52
CA GLN A 72 -3.05 5.18 -12.87
C GLN A 72 -2.90 5.58 -14.35
N PHE A 73 -2.43 6.81 -14.58
CA PHE A 73 -2.56 7.47 -15.90
C PHE A 73 -4.03 7.52 -16.34
N ASP A 74 -4.39 6.84 -17.43
CA ASP A 74 -5.74 6.80 -18.01
C ASP A 74 -6.54 5.53 -17.63
N THR A 75 -6.03 4.69 -16.73
CA THR A 75 -6.68 3.42 -16.33
C THR A 75 -6.97 3.39 -14.84
N LEU A 76 -8.15 2.88 -14.46
CA LEU A 76 -8.51 2.67 -13.05
C LEU A 76 -7.95 1.34 -12.54
N MET A 77 -7.15 1.42 -11.47
CA MET A 77 -6.52 0.26 -10.87
C MET A 77 -6.55 0.35 -9.34
N CYS A 78 -6.58 -0.80 -8.70
CA CYS A 78 -6.37 -0.88 -7.26
C CYS A 78 -4.92 -0.52 -6.94
N SER A 79 -4.75 0.39 -6.00
CA SER A 79 -3.44 0.85 -5.53
C SER A 79 -3.39 0.91 -4.00
N PRO A 80 -2.24 0.62 -3.37
CA PRO A 80 -2.10 0.69 -1.92
C PRO A 80 -2.49 2.06 -1.36
N VAL A 81 -3.21 2.04 -0.23
CA VAL A 81 -3.43 3.24 0.59
C VAL A 81 -2.08 3.71 1.13
N CYS A 82 -1.89 5.03 1.18
CA CYS A 82 -0.67 5.65 1.68
C CYS A 82 -0.98 6.85 2.58
N ASP A 83 -0.09 7.15 3.51
CA ASP A 83 -0.15 8.38 4.31
C ASP A 83 0.84 9.44 3.78
N SER A 84 1.95 8.96 3.22
CA SER A 84 3.11 9.72 2.80
C SER A 84 3.75 9.16 1.52
N ALA A 85 4.59 9.96 0.86
CA ALA A 85 5.25 9.55 -0.37
C ALA A 85 6.26 8.40 -0.16
N SER A 86 6.76 8.19 1.06
CA SER A 86 7.66 7.08 1.38
C SER A 86 6.97 5.72 1.45
N ASP A 87 5.64 5.71 1.58
CA ASP A 87 4.85 4.47 1.55
C ASP A 87 4.68 3.95 0.11
N CYS A 88 4.99 4.79 -0.87
CA CYS A 88 4.90 4.48 -2.28
C CYS A 88 6.26 4.10 -2.85
N ARG A 89 6.24 3.19 -3.83
CA ARG A 89 7.45 2.79 -4.55
C ARG A 89 8.05 3.94 -5.36
N GLU A 90 9.30 3.74 -5.78
CA GLU A 90 9.98 4.68 -6.66
C GLU A 90 9.16 4.90 -7.95
N SER A 91 9.01 6.16 -8.36
CA SER A 91 8.10 6.64 -9.43
C SER A 91 6.62 6.82 -9.07
N PHE A 92 6.22 6.63 -7.80
CA PHE A 92 4.84 6.83 -7.35
C PHE A 92 4.77 7.91 -6.25
N ALA A 93 3.66 8.66 -6.24
CA ALA A 93 3.36 9.70 -5.27
C ALA A 93 2.09 9.35 -4.49
N CYS A 94 2.04 9.78 -3.23
CA CYS A 94 0.88 9.58 -2.39
C CYS A 94 -0.13 10.72 -2.59
N ASN A 95 -1.20 10.44 -3.34
CA ASN A 95 -2.18 11.44 -3.79
C ASN A 95 -3.58 11.08 -3.31
N GLY A 96 -4.44 12.10 -3.15
CA GLY A 96 -5.84 11.91 -2.78
C GLY A 96 -6.63 11.16 -3.86
N VAL A 97 -7.55 10.30 -3.41
CA VAL A 97 -8.46 9.55 -4.30
C VAL A 97 -9.85 10.16 -4.25
N SER A 98 -10.45 10.39 -5.41
CA SER A 98 -11.82 10.92 -5.54
C SER A 98 -12.83 10.13 -4.72
N ASN A 99 -13.84 10.81 -4.19
CA ASN A 99 -14.93 10.21 -3.41
C ASN A 99 -14.46 9.48 -2.12
N THR A 100 -13.24 9.72 -1.66
CA THR A 100 -12.73 9.23 -0.37
C THR A 100 -12.00 10.35 0.38
N ASN A 101 -11.73 10.14 1.66
CA ASN A 101 -10.80 10.98 2.44
C ASN A 101 -9.40 10.37 2.54
N LEU A 102 -9.12 9.36 1.72
CA LEU A 102 -7.90 8.58 1.75
C LEU A 102 -7.00 8.94 0.56
N LYS A 103 -5.74 8.52 0.65
CA LYS A 103 -4.76 8.66 -0.42
C LYS A 103 -4.29 7.28 -0.87
N ALA A 104 -3.86 7.20 -2.12
CA ALA A 104 -3.27 5.99 -2.68
C ALA A 104 -2.04 6.32 -3.52
N CYS A 105 -1.21 5.30 -3.75
CA CYS A 105 0.01 5.44 -4.54
C CYS A 105 -0.30 5.57 -6.04
N GLN A 106 -0.17 6.78 -6.58
CA GLN A 106 -0.38 7.06 -7.99
C GLN A 106 0.94 7.24 -8.72
N VAL A 107 0.98 6.95 -10.02
CA VAL A 107 2.20 7.20 -10.80
C VAL A 107 2.50 8.69 -10.84
N LYS A 108 3.77 9.07 -10.68
CA LYS A 108 4.22 10.46 -10.85
C LYS A 108 4.07 10.85 -12.32
N LEU A 109 3.33 11.94 -12.57
CA LEU A 109 3.29 12.62 -13.87
C LEU A 109 4.54 13.48 -14.08
#